data_AF-A0A353PBF3-F1
#
_entry.id   AF-A0A353PBF3-F1
#
_cell.length_a   1.000
_cell.length_b   1.000
_cell.length_c   1.000
_cell.angle_alpha   90.00
_cell.angle_beta   90.00
_cell.angle_gamma   90.00
#
_symmetry.space_group_name_H-M   'P 1'
#
loop_
_entity.id
_entity.type
_entity.pdbx_description
1 polymer ?
#
loop_
_entity_poly.entity_id
_entity_poly.type
_entity_poly.pdbx_seq_one_letter_code
_entity_poly.pdbx_strand_id
1 'polypeptide(L)'
;PWREWDLSSRETLLAYADRHGIPVDRQGKKSPYSMDANLLHISYEGGVLEDPWAEPEESMWRWSVAPEQAPDAPQSIELDFERGDLVAIDGQPYSPAAALAYLNQIGGAHGVGRADIVENRYVGM
;
A
#
# COMPACT_ATOMS: atom_id res chain seq x y z
N PRO A 1 9.39 15.11 -17.44
CA PRO A 1 9.45 16.26 -16.51
C PRO A 1 10.45 16.08 -15.36
N TRP A 2 10.28 15.09 -14.46
CA TRP A 2 11.15 14.92 -13.28
C TRP A 2 12.64 14.68 -13.57
N ARG A 3 13.00 14.25 -14.79
CA ARG A 3 14.40 14.08 -15.23
C ARG A 3 14.99 15.28 -15.98
N GLU A 4 14.16 16.27 -16.30
CA GLU A 4 14.48 17.33 -17.25
C GLU A 4 14.31 18.75 -16.67
N TRP A 5 13.45 18.91 -15.67
CA TRP A 5 13.09 20.21 -15.11
C TRP A 5 13.87 20.51 -13.84
N ASP A 6 14.14 21.79 -13.61
CA ASP A 6 14.80 22.30 -12.39
C ASP A 6 13.80 22.51 -11.22
N LEU A 7 12.77 21.67 -11.11
CA LEU A 7 11.79 21.70 -10.02
C LEU A 7 12.13 20.57 -9.02
N SER A 8 12.98 20.87 -8.05
CA SER A 8 13.64 19.86 -7.20
C SER A 8 13.01 19.66 -5.82
N SER A 9 12.07 20.51 -5.39
CA SER A 9 11.40 20.39 -4.09
C SER A 9 9.90 20.62 -4.17
N ARG A 10 9.18 20.15 -3.14
CA ARG A 10 7.75 20.45 -2.97
C ARG A 10 7.50 21.96 -2.94
N GLU A 11 8.36 22.76 -2.31
CA GLU A 11 8.19 24.22 -2.31
C GLU A 11 8.33 24.79 -3.73
N THR A 12 9.33 24.34 -4.50
CA THR A 12 9.52 24.82 -5.89
C THR A 12 8.31 24.49 -6.78
N LEU A 13 7.69 23.33 -6.58
CA LEU A 13 6.50 22.90 -7.31
C LEU A 13 5.26 23.69 -6.91
N LEU A 14 5.09 24.00 -5.62
CA LEU A 14 3.99 24.84 -5.14
C LEU A 14 4.12 26.28 -5.64
N ALA A 15 5.33 26.84 -5.66
CA ALA A 15 5.58 28.17 -6.22
C ALA A 15 5.32 28.22 -7.74
N TYR A 16 5.69 27.15 -8.46
CA TYR A 16 5.34 27.00 -9.87
C TYR A 16 3.83 26.97 -10.06
N ALA A 17 3.11 26.17 -9.28
CA ALA A 17 1.65 26.08 -9.34
C ALA A 17 0.98 27.45 -9.11
N ASP A 18 1.42 28.21 -8.09
CA ASP A 18 0.91 29.56 -7.81
C ASP A 18 1.13 30.52 -8.97
N ARG A 19 2.35 30.56 -9.51
CA ARG A 19 2.71 31.44 -10.64
C ARG A 19 1.85 31.17 -11.87
N HIS A 20 1.45 29.91 -12.06
CA HIS A 20 0.68 29.47 -13.22
C HIS A 20 -0.82 29.31 -12.94
N GLY A 21 -1.30 29.68 -11.75
CA GLY A 21 -2.72 29.61 -11.39
C GLY A 21 -3.27 28.19 -11.31
N ILE A 22 -2.42 27.19 -11.03
CA ILE A 22 -2.81 25.79 -10.87
C ILE A 22 -3.29 25.58 -9.42
N PRO A 23 -4.57 25.26 -9.19
CA PRO A 23 -5.07 25.05 -7.84
C PRO A 23 -4.49 23.76 -7.26
N VAL A 24 -3.83 23.86 -6.10
CA VAL A 24 -3.27 22.73 -5.37
C VAL A 24 -3.83 22.74 -3.96
N ASP A 25 -4.34 21.58 -3.51
CA ASP A 25 -4.72 21.42 -2.11
C ASP A 25 -3.48 21.44 -1.22
N ARG A 26 -3.47 22.39 -0.28
CA ARG A 26 -2.39 22.59 0.70
C ARG A 26 -2.73 21.98 2.04
N GLN A 27 -3.97 21.53 2.23
CA GLN A 27 -4.44 20.96 3.48
C GLN A 27 -4.12 19.46 3.50
N GLY A 28 -3.10 19.12 4.28
CA GLY A 28 -2.76 17.73 4.56
C GLY A 28 -1.56 17.68 5.47
N LYS A 29 -1.65 16.92 6.56
CA LYS A 29 -0.45 16.46 7.24
C LYS A 29 0.36 15.71 6.19
N LYS A 30 1.64 16.07 6.04
CA LYS A 30 2.55 15.35 5.15
C LYS A 30 2.48 13.86 5.55
N SER A 31 2.08 12.99 4.62
CA SER A 31 2.28 11.56 4.82
C SER A 31 3.78 11.36 5.07
N PRO A 32 4.21 10.74 6.18
CA PRO A 32 5.64 10.55 6.44
C PRO A 32 6.28 9.59 5.42
N TYR A 33 5.46 8.84 4.67
CA TYR A 33 5.90 7.86 3.67
C TYR A 33 5.47 8.26 2.25
N SER A 34 6.28 7.88 1.28
CA SER A 34 5.86 7.70 -0.11
C SER A 34 5.04 6.41 -0.20
N MET A 35 3.87 6.47 -0.82
CA MET A 35 2.90 5.37 -0.81
C MET A 35 2.32 5.16 -2.21
N ASP A 36 2.29 3.90 -2.66
CA ASP A 36 1.49 3.46 -3.80
C ASP A 36 0.48 2.42 -3.35
N ALA A 37 -0.77 2.54 -3.80
CA ALA A 37 -1.86 1.69 -3.38
C ALA A 37 -2.72 1.31 -4.59
N ASN A 38 -2.88 0.01 -4.81
CA ASN A 38 -3.78 -0.55 -5.81
C ASN A 38 -4.59 -1.71 -5.18
N LEU A 39 -5.31 -2.51 -5.97
CA LEU A 39 -6.13 -3.60 -5.43
C LEU A 39 -5.29 -4.76 -4.86
N LEU A 40 -4.06 -4.94 -5.32
CA LEU A 40 -3.21 -6.07 -4.96
C LEU A 40 -2.40 -5.80 -3.69
N HIS A 41 -1.86 -4.59 -3.53
CA HIS A 41 -1.05 -4.24 -2.37
C HIS A 41 -1.01 -2.73 -2.13
N ILE A 42 -0.44 -2.37 -0.97
CA ILE A 42 0.05 -1.03 -0.68
C ILE A 42 1.54 -1.13 -0.37
N SER A 43 2.38 -0.32 -1.03
CA SER A 43 3.79 -0.14 -0.68
C SER A 43 4.01 1.17 0.07
N TYR A 44 5.00 1.17 0.95
CA TYR A 44 5.44 2.31 1.73
C TYR A 44 6.96 2.38 1.68
N GLU A 45 7.52 3.57 1.46
CA GLU A 45 8.97 3.80 1.47
C GLU A 45 9.29 5.24 1.89
N GLY A 46 10.59 5.52 2.10
CA GLY A 46 11.06 6.84 2.47
C GLY A 46 10.84 7.19 3.95
N GLY A 47 11.35 8.36 4.33
CA GLY A 47 11.22 8.86 5.70
C GLY A 47 11.97 7.98 6.70
N VAL A 48 11.31 7.58 7.78
CA VAL A 48 11.91 6.75 8.84
C VAL A 48 12.23 5.32 8.38
N LEU A 49 11.56 4.83 7.32
CA LEU A 49 11.75 3.47 6.80
C LEU A 49 13.07 3.27 6.05
N GLU A 50 13.80 4.36 5.77
CA GLU A 50 15.14 4.29 5.14
C GLU A 50 16.23 3.87 6.15
N ASP A 51 15.91 3.81 7.44
CA ASP A 51 16.76 3.21 8.47
C ASP A 51 16.22 1.81 8.81
N PRO A 52 16.87 0.71 8.34
CA PRO A 52 16.42 -0.66 8.64
C PRO A 52 16.47 -1.03 10.13
N TRP A 53 17.02 -0.16 10.99
CA TRP A 53 16.99 -0.32 12.43
C TRP A 53 15.75 0.30 13.09
N ALA A 54 14.96 1.05 12.34
CA ALA A 54 13.69 1.62 12.77
C ALA A 54 12.52 0.69 12.39
N GLU A 55 11.67 0.36 13.35
CA GLU A 55 10.48 -0.45 13.12
C GLU A 55 9.38 0.37 12.41
N PRO A 56 8.61 -0.24 11.47
CA PRO A 56 7.47 0.45 10.87
C PRO A 56 6.40 0.80 11.90
N GLU A 57 5.97 2.06 11.91
CA GLU A 57 4.95 2.53 12.86
C GLU A 57 3.58 1.90 12.56
N GLU A 58 2.82 1.51 13.60
CA GLU A 58 1.52 0.84 13.41
C GLU A 58 0.54 1.66 12.55
N SER A 59 0.61 2.99 12.65
CA SER A 59 -0.24 3.91 11.85
C SER A 59 0.03 3.87 10.33
N MET A 60 1.13 3.25 9.91
CA MET A 60 1.45 3.00 8.50
C MET A 60 0.51 1.97 7.89
N TRP A 61 0.11 0.95 8.64
CA TRP A 61 -0.64 -0.19 8.11
C TRP A 61 -2.13 0.17 7.91
N ARG A 62 -2.54 0.30 6.65
CA ARG A 62 -3.91 0.74 6.30
C ARG A 62 -4.93 -0.37 6.13
N TRP A 63 -4.50 -1.59 5.84
CA TRP A 63 -5.39 -2.71 5.50
C TRP A 63 -5.39 -3.82 6.54
N SER A 64 -4.22 -4.24 6.99
CA SER A 64 -4.09 -5.32 7.96
C SER A 64 -3.97 -4.79 9.37
N VAL A 65 -4.51 -5.54 10.33
CA VAL A 65 -4.20 -5.37 11.74
C VAL A 65 -2.85 -6.02 12.08
N ALA A 66 -2.24 -5.65 13.20
CA ALA A 66 -1.08 -6.39 13.69
C ALA A 66 -1.51 -7.81 14.08
N PRO A 67 -0.65 -8.83 13.93
CA PRO A 67 -0.97 -10.20 14.36
C PRO A 67 -1.47 -10.29 15.81
N GLU A 68 -0.99 -9.43 16.70
CA GLU A 68 -1.39 -9.32 18.11
C GLU A 68 -2.81 -8.76 18.30
N GLN A 69 -3.38 -8.15 17.26
CA GLN A 69 -4.75 -7.62 17.24
C GLN A 69 -5.70 -8.49 16.39
N ALA A 70 -5.19 -9.54 15.74
CA ALA A 70 -6.00 -10.47 14.97
C ALA A 70 -6.91 -11.30 15.90
N PRO A 71 -8.06 -11.81 15.42
CA PRO A 71 -8.92 -12.70 16.19
C PRO A 71 -8.20 -13.97 16.65
N ASP A 72 -8.45 -14.40 17.89
CA ASP A 72 -7.92 -15.68 18.41
C ASP A 72 -8.47 -16.91 17.67
N ALA A 73 -9.65 -16.77 17.06
CA ALA A 73 -10.31 -17.84 16.33
C ALA A 73 -9.93 -17.82 14.85
N PRO A 74 -9.41 -18.92 14.28
CA PRO A 74 -9.09 -18.98 12.86
C PRO A 74 -10.36 -18.94 12.01
N GLN A 75 -10.25 -18.39 10.82
CA GLN A 75 -11.28 -18.46 9.78
C GLN A 75 -10.80 -19.38 8.66
N SER A 76 -11.54 -20.45 8.40
CA SER A 76 -11.33 -21.30 7.23
C SER A 76 -12.11 -20.77 6.04
N ILE A 77 -11.47 -20.75 4.87
CA ILE A 77 -12.09 -20.43 3.58
C ILE A 77 -11.72 -21.52 2.58
N GLU A 78 -12.61 -21.81 1.64
CA GLU A 78 -12.35 -22.67 0.49
C GLU A 78 -12.18 -21.79 -0.76
N LEU A 79 -11.13 -22.08 -1.56
CA LEU A 79 -10.84 -21.36 -2.78
C LEU A 79 -10.97 -22.30 -3.97
N ASP A 80 -11.89 -21.99 -4.88
CA ASP A 80 -12.13 -22.77 -6.08
C ASP A 80 -11.32 -22.22 -7.25
N PHE A 81 -10.50 -23.07 -7.87
CA PHE A 81 -9.69 -22.71 -9.03
C PHE A 81 -10.11 -23.48 -10.27
N GLU A 82 -10.23 -22.76 -11.39
CA GLU A 82 -10.38 -23.36 -12.71
C GLU A 82 -9.26 -22.87 -13.62
N ARG A 83 -8.47 -23.81 -14.17
CA ARG A 83 -7.37 -23.51 -15.11
C ARG A 83 -6.33 -22.51 -14.57
N GLY A 84 -6.21 -22.39 -13.26
CA GLY A 84 -5.27 -21.50 -12.58
C GLY A 84 -5.87 -20.18 -12.10
N ASP A 85 -7.11 -19.87 -12.47
CA ASP A 85 -7.82 -18.67 -12.04
C ASP A 85 -8.74 -18.98 -10.85
N LEU A 86 -8.76 -18.09 -9.85
CA LEU A 86 -9.71 -18.14 -8.74
C LEU A 86 -11.10 -17.76 -9.25
N VAL A 87 -12.07 -18.68 -9.12
CA VAL A 87 -13.45 -18.50 -9.62
C VAL A 87 -14.49 -18.36 -8.52
N ALA A 88 -14.26 -18.93 -7.34
CA ALA A 88 -15.19 -18.86 -6.21
C ALA A 88 -14.47 -18.93 -4.86
N ILE A 89 -15.14 -18.43 -3.83
CA ILE A 89 -14.71 -18.50 -2.43
C ILE A 89 -15.90 -19.02 -1.62
N ASP A 90 -15.70 -20.08 -0.83
CA ASP A 90 -16.74 -20.77 -0.08
C ASP A 90 -17.94 -21.17 -0.97
N GLY A 91 -17.65 -21.65 -2.19
CA GLY A 91 -18.64 -22.02 -3.20
C GLY A 91 -19.43 -20.85 -3.81
N GLN A 92 -19.13 -19.60 -3.44
CA GLN A 92 -19.75 -18.40 -4.01
C GLN A 92 -18.88 -17.85 -5.16
N PRO A 93 -19.41 -17.70 -6.39
CA PRO A 93 -18.66 -17.14 -7.50
C PRO A 93 -18.28 -15.67 -7.28
N TYR A 94 -17.06 -15.31 -7.66
CA TYR A 94 -16.56 -13.93 -7.64
C TYR A 94 -15.96 -13.52 -8.98
N SER A 95 -16.04 -12.23 -9.31
CA SER A 95 -15.12 -11.67 -10.30
C SER A 95 -13.70 -11.56 -9.69
N PRO A 96 -12.62 -11.57 -10.49
CA PRO A 96 -11.26 -11.48 -9.95
C PRO A 96 -11.03 -10.28 -9.03
N ALA A 97 -11.60 -9.11 -9.37
CA ALA A 97 -11.47 -7.91 -8.56
C ALA A 97 -12.23 -8.03 -7.22
N ALA A 98 -13.44 -8.62 -7.25
CA ALA A 98 -14.23 -8.83 -6.04
C ALA A 98 -13.61 -9.89 -5.14
N ALA A 99 -13.01 -10.93 -5.72
CA ALA A 99 -12.27 -11.95 -4.99
C ALA A 99 -11.06 -11.35 -4.26
N LEU A 100 -10.24 -10.55 -4.94
CA LEU A 100 -9.12 -9.85 -4.31
C LEU A 100 -9.58 -8.89 -3.20
N ALA A 101 -10.63 -8.12 -3.42
CA ALA A 101 -11.16 -7.22 -2.39
C ALA A 101 -11.65 -7.98 -1.14
N TYR A 102 -12.35 -9.10 -1.33
CA TYR A 102 -12.81 -9.95 -0.23
C TYR A 102 -11.64 -10.60 0.51
N LEU A 103 -10.66 -11.14 -0.22
CA LEU A 103 -9.45 -11.72 0.34
C LEU A 103 -8.60 -10.70 1.11
N ASN A 104 -8.49 -9.46 0.62
CA ASN A 104 -7.84 -8.36 1.35
C ASN A 104 -8.56 -8.03 2.66
N GLN A 105 -9.90 -8.04 2.66
CA GLN A 105 -10.68 -7.78 3.86
C GLN A 105 -10.44 -8.85 4.92
N ILE A 106 -10.57 -10.13 4.58
CA ILE A 106 -10.39 -11.22 5.54
C ILE A 106 -8.92 -11.36 5.94
N GLY A 107 -7.98 -11.29 5.00
CA GLY A 107 -6.56 -11.38 5.27
C GLY A 107 -6.10 -10.24 6.16
N GLY A 108 -6.55 -9.02 5.86
CA GLY A 108 -6.26 -7.84 6.67
C GLY A 108 -6.78 -7.97 8.10
N ALA A 109 -8.02 -8.43 8.28
CA ALA A 109 -8.60 -8.64 9.62
C ALA A 109 -7.86 -9.71 10.44
N HIS A 110 -7.20 -10.67 9.79
CA HIS A 110 -6.42 -11.73 10.43
C HIS A 110 -4.90 -11.48 10.41
N GLY A 111 -4.47 -10.24 10.14
CA GLY A 111 -3.05 -9.84 10.18
C GLY A 111 -2.16 -10.45 9.09
N VAL A 112 -2.74 -10.97 8.01
CA VAL A 112 -2.03 -11.61 6.91
C VAL A 112 -1.46 -10.56 5.95
N GLY A 113 -0.25 -10.80 5.44
CA GLY A 113 0.30 -10.09 4.28
C GLY A 113 1.13 -8.84 4.58
N ARG A 114 1.53 -8.60 5.84
CA ARG A 114 2.56 -7.61 6.16
C ARG A 114 3.94 -8.15 5.77
N ALA A 115 4.72 -7.36 5.06
CA ALA A 115 6.10 -7.66 4.73
C ALA A 115 6.96 -6.41 4.98
N ASP A 116 8.07 -6.60 5.68
CA ASP A 116 9.10 -5.60 5.91
C ASP A 116 10.41 -6.16 5.35
N ILE A 117 10.95 -5.47 4.33
CA ILE A 117 12.03 -5.99 3.50
C ILE A 117 13.02 -4.90 3.12
N VAL A 118 14.26 -5.32 2.92
CA VAL A 118 15.25 -4.58 2.14
C VAL A 118 15.35 -5.25 0.78
N GLU A 119 15.10 -4.49 -0.29
CA GLU A 119 15.17 -4.98 -1.67
C GLU A 119 16.27 -4.27 -2.46
N ASN A 120 16.80 -4.94 -3.49
CA ASN A 120 17.75 -4.32 -4.42
C ASN A 120 16.95 -3.67 -5.56
N ARG A 121 17.13 -2.38 -5.76
CA ARG A 121 16.52 -1.66 -6.88
C ARG A 121 17.29 -1.90 -8.15
N TYR A 122 16.57 -1.92 -9.27
CA TYR A 122 17.17 -2.04 -10.60
C TYR A 122 18.23 -0.95 -10.89
N VAL A 123 18.08 0.24 -10.29
CA VAL A 123 19.00 1.37 -10.44
C VAL A 123 20.31 1.23 -9.64
N GLY A 124 20.51 0.12 -8.92
CA GLY A 124 21.78 -0.23 -8.27
C GLY A 124 21.95 0.28 -6.84
N MET A 125 20.84 0.39 -6.09
CA MET A 125 20.82 0.74 -4.67
C MET A 125 19.96 -0.25 -3.89
#